data_AF-A2E7E3-F1
#
_entry.id   AF-A2E7E3-F1
#
_cell.length_a   1.000
_cell.length_b   1.000
_cell.length_c   1.000
_cell.angle_alpha   90.00
_cell.angle_beta   90.00
_cell.angle_gamma   90.00
#
_symmetry.space_group_name_H-M   'P 1'
#
loop_
_entity.id
_entity.type
_entity.pdbx_description
1 polymer ?
#
loop_
_entity_poly.entity_id
_entity_poly.type
_entity_poly.pdbx_seq_one_letter_code
_entity_poly.pdbx_strand_id
1 'polypeptide(L)'
;MLIIVNILLYKDIDSSCYENDGKTLKKVNDTSPYLIISAKCEKIANSCFSNLKSLESFSFEENPNLTTIERSCFSSCSNLQIINLSSCTKLTTISNYAFYGCSKVTEILLPNGLKEIQSDAFQSNSEITTITIPSSVEKIGSRAFEKCSKLTNVIFAEGLNLTSLVNYVFFRN
;
A
#
# COMPACT_ATOMS: atom_id res chain seq x y z
N MET A 1 0.86 21.62 2.66
CA MET A 1 0.90 21.74 4.15
C MET A 1 -0.15 20.80 4.72
N LEU A 2 0.18 19.52 4.93
CA LEU A 2 -0.57 18.58 5.79
C LEU A 2 0.18 17.26 5.94
N ILE A 3 1.40 17.27 6.52
CA ILE A 3 1.99 16.06 7.10
C ILE A 3 2.61 16.45 8.44
N ILE A 4 1.76 16.91 9.35
CA ILE A 4 1.87 16.60 10.76
C ILE A 4 0.47 16.19 11.16
N VAL A 5 0.02 15.02 10.68
CA VAL A 5 -1.02 14.30 11.42
C VAL A 5 -0.35 13.95 12.74
N ASN A 6 -0.82 14.58 13.81
CA ASN A 6 -0.39 14.33 15.17
C ASN A 6 -0.24 12.82 15.38
N ILE A 7 0.98 12.35 15.69
CA ILE A 7 1.25 10.94 16.02
C ILE A 7 0.35 10.47 17.18
N LEU A 8 -0.17 11.40 17.98
CA LEU A 8 -1.17 11.22 19.04
C LEU A 8 -2.55 10.67 18.59
N LEU A 9 -2.83 10.54 17.29
CA LEU A 9 -4.14 10.07 16.79
C LEU A 9 -4.15 8.60 16.37
N TYR A 10 -2.99 7.95 16.26
CA TYR A 10 -2.91 6.55 15.81
C TYR A 10 -3.21 5.59 16.97
N LYS A 11 -4.04 4.58 16.68
CA LYS A 11 -4.36 3.51 17.62
C LYS A 11 -3.61 2.23 17.22
N ASP A 12 -2.97 1.59 18.20
CA ASP A 12 -2.39 0.26 18.01
C ASP A 12 -3.46 -0.74 17.59
N ILE A 13 -3.14 -1.54 16.57
CA ILE A 13 -3.98 -2.67 16.19
C ILE A 13 -3.97 -3.70 17.32
N ASP A 14 -5.15 -4.16 17.72
CA ASP A 14 -5.31 -5.16 18.76
C ASP A 14 -4.49 -6.44 18.47
N SER A 15 -3.80 -6.95 19.48
CA SER A 15 -2.92 -8.12 19.34
C SER A 15 -3.64 -9.37 18.85
N SER A 16 -4.96 -9.49 19.09
CA SER A 16 -5.80 -10.58 18.56
C SER A 16 -5.93 -10.59 17.03
N CYS A 17 -5.64 -9.47 16.36
CA CYS A 17 -5.60 -9.40 14.90
C CYS A 17 -4.38 -10.13 14.32
N TYR A 18 -3.36 -10.39 15.14
CA TYR A 18 -2.11 -11.05 14.73
C TYR A 18 -2.13 -12.57 14.99
N GLU A 19 -1.23 -13.30 14.34
CA GLU A 19 -0.85 -14.65 14.76
C GLU A 19 -0.10 -14.62 16.10
N ASN A 20 0.00 -15.77 16.77
CA ASN A 20 0.56 -15.84 18.12
C ASN A 20 2.00 -15.34 18.23
N ASP A 21 2.75 -15.36 17.12
CA ASP A 21 4.12 -14.84 17.03
C ASP A 21 4.19 -13.33 16.73
N GLY A 22 3.05 -12.69 16.44
CA GLY A 22 2.96 -11.28 16.05
C GLY A 22 3.42 -10.98 14.62
N LYS A 23 3.80 -11.99 13.83
CA LYS A 23 4.45 -11.79 12.52
C LYS A 23 3.45 -11.66 11.37
N THR A 24 2.29 -12.29 11.49
CA THR A 24 1.24 -12.21 10.48
C THR A 24 0.04 -11.45 11.02
N LEU A 25 -0.36 -10.37 10.35
CA LEU A 25 -1.61 -9.67 10.63
C LEU A 25 -2.74 -10.24 9.77
N LYS A 26 -3.75 -10.87 10.38
CA LYS A 26 -4.74 -11.74 9.70
C LYS A 26 -6.03 -11.03 9.28
N LYS A 27 -6.66 -10.30 10.21
CA LYS A 27 -7.92 -9.58 9.96
C LYS A 27 -8.05 -8.41 10.91
N VAL A 28 -8.38 -7.24 10.38
CA VAL A 28 -8.64 -6.03 11.16
C VAL A 28 -10.08 -5.59 10.88
N ASN A 29 -10.86 -5.45 11.95
CA ASN A 29 -12.24 -4.92 11.92
C ASN A 29 -12.37 -3.63 12.74
N ASP A 30 -11.25 -2.99 13.08
CA ASP A 30 -11.22 -1.79 13.92
C ASP A 30 -11.82 -0.57 13.20
N THR A 31 -12.70 0.16 13.88
CA THR A 31 -13.39 1.31 13.32
C THR A 31 -12.61 2.62 13.46
N SER A 32 -11.41 2.58 14.04
CA SER A 32 -10.53 3.74 14.14
C SER A 32 -10.00 4.16 12.76
N PRO A 33 -9.96 5.47 12.45
CA PRO A 33 -9.51 5.96 11.16
C PRO A 33 -7.98 5.92 10.98
N TYR A 34 -7.23 5.87 12.08
CA TYR A 34 -5.77 5.91 12.08
C TYR A 34 -5.23 4.71 12.86
N LEU A 35 -4.60 3.77 12.16
CA LEU A 35 -4.10 2.52 12.75
C LEU A 35 -2.58 2.40 12.61
N ILE A 36 -1.90 1.96 13.66
CA ILE A 36 -0.47 1.64 13.61
C ILE A 36 -0.25 0.12 13.61
N ILE A 37 0.54 -0.35 12.64
CA ILE A 37 0.90 -1.75 12.46
C ILE A 37 2.23 -2.01 13.18
N SER A 38 2.31 -3.10 13.92
CA SER A 38 3.51 -3.42 14.70
C SER A 38 4.73 -3.66 13.79
N ALA A 39 5.91 -3.24 14.24
CA ALA A 39 7.18 -3.49 13.59
C ALA A 39 7.54 -4.98 13.55
N LYS A 40 6.93 -5.81 14.40
CA LYS A 40 7.06 -7.28 14.34
C LYS A 40 6.33 -7.89 13.16
N CYS A 41 5.36 -7.18 12.57
CA CYS A 41 4.59 -7.67 11.43
C CYS A 41 5.51 -7.85 10.22
N GLU A 42 5.72 -9.10 9.80
CA GLU A 42 6.46 -9.47 8.60
C GLU A 42 5.53 -9.60 7.40
N LYS A 43 4.24 -9.85 7.65
CA LYS A 43 3.25 -10.15 6.61
C LYS A 43 1.87 -9.61 6.95
N ILE A 44 1.26 -8.86 6.03
CA ILE A 44 -0.17 -8.51 6.13
C ILE A 44 -0.96 -9.44 5.22
N ALA A 45 -1.81 -10.27 5.82
CA ALA A 45 -2.44 -11.39 5.14
C ALA A 45 -3.57 -10.98 4.19
N ASN A 46 -3.99 -11.96 3.37
CA ASN A 46 -5.07 -11.79 2.40
C ASN A 46 -6.31 -11.10 2.99
N SER A 47 -6.77 -10.04 2.32
CA SER A 47 -7.99 -9.29 2.70
C SER A 47 -8.04 -8.75 4.14
N CYS A 48 -6.88 -8.61 4.80
CA CYS A 48 -6.79 -8.23 6.21
C CYS A 48 -7.59 -6.98 6.57
N PHE A 49 -7.45 -5.91 5.77
CA PHE A 49 -8.15 -4.64 5.89
C PHE A 49 -9.25 -4.46 4.82
N SER A 50 -9.59 -5.51 4.06
CA SER A 50 -10.53 -5.38 2.95
C SER A 50 -11.87 -4.81 3.42
N ASN A 51 -12.36 -3.81 2.68
CA ASN A 51 -13.56 -3.02 2.96
C ASN A 51 -13.56 -2.28 4.30
N LEU A 52 -12.38 -2.01 4.90
CA LEU A 52 -12.30 -1.23 6.13
C LEU A 52 -12.56 0.25 5.84
N LYS A 53 -13.83 0.62 5.72
CA LYS A 53 -14.28 1.96 5.34
C LYS A 53 -13.98 3.04 6.37
N SER A 54 -13.63 2.66 7.61
CA SER A 54 -13.15 3.59 8.63
C SER A 54 -11.75 4.11 8.33
N LEU A 55 -10.88 3.29 7.72
CA LEU A 55 -9.46 3.58 7.61
C LEU A 55 -9.20 4.78 6.69
N GLU A 56 -8.65 5.85 7.26
CA GLU A 56 -8.19 7.05 6.54
C GLU A 56 -6.68 7.04 6.34
N SER A 57 -5.92 6.51 7.30
CA SER A 57 -4.47 6.33 7.20
C SER A 57 -4.01 5.16 8.05
N PHE A 58 -2.87 4.57 7.68
CA PHE A 58 -2.14 3.62 8.51
C PHE A 58 -0.66 4.01 8.58
N SER A 59 -0.02 3.59 9.66
CA SER A 59 1.42 3.76 9.88
C SER A 59 2.02 2.47 10.39
N PHE A 60 3.33 2.47 10.59
CA PHE A 60 4.06 1.38 11.22
C PHE A 60 4.82 1.91 12.44
N GLU A 61 5.02 1.05 13.43
CA GLU A 61 6.06 1.26 14.43
C GLU A 61 7.44 1.42 13.76
N GLU A 62 8.39 2.04 14.46
CA GLU A 62 9.74 2.28 13.92
C GLU A 62 10.42 0.99 13.47
N ASN A 63 11.11 1.05 12.32
CA ASN A 63 11.85 -0.06 11.72
C ASN A 63 10.99 -1.31 11.43
N PRO A 64 9.93 -1.19 10.60
CA PRO A 64 9.04 -2.32 10.34
C PRO A 64 9.73 -3.48 9.63
N ASN A 65 9.39 -4.71 10.03
CA ASN A 65 9.89 -5.95 9.42
C ASN A 65 9.05 -6.44 8.23
N LEU A 66 8.12 -5.62 7.74
CA LEU A 66 7.18 -6.01 6.67
C LEU A 66 7.94 -6.44 5.41
N THR A 67 7.69 -7.66 4.96
CA THR A 67 8.26 -8.22 3.73
C THR A 67 7.22 -8.38 2.62
N THR A 68 5.95 -8.58 2.98
CA THR A 68 4.88 -8.91 2.02
C THR A 68 3.53 -8.28 2.42
N ILE A 69 2.86 -7.65 1.45
CA ILE A 69 1.43 -7.32 1.51
C ILE A 69 0.70 -8.31 0.59
N GLU A 70 -0.13 -9.18 1.15
CA GLU A 70 -0.83 -10.24 0.43
C GLU A 70 -2.09 -9.72 -0.33
N ARG A 71 -2.77 -10.63 -1.02
CA ARG A 71 -3.83 -10.33 -2.00
C ARG A 71 -4.98 -9.55 -1.37
N SER A 72 -5.46 -8.52 -2.07
CA SER A 72 -6.64 -7.73 -1.70
C SER A 72 -6.60 -7.12 -0.29
N CYS A 73 -5.41 -7.02 0.32
CA CYS A 73 -5.25 -6.68 1.73
C CYS A 73 -6.02 -5.43 2.17
N PHE A 74 -5.88 -4.31 1.46
CA PHE A 74 -6.57 -3.04 1.68
C PHE A 74 -7.63 -2.77 0.61
N SER A 75 -8.10 -3.81 -0.09
CA SER A 75 -9.05 -3.62 -1.18
C SER A 75 -10.31 -2.89 -0.69
N SER A 76 -10.75 -1.89 -1.45
CA SER A 76 -11.93 -1.10 -1.17
C SER A 76 -11.89 -0.33 0.16
N CYS A 77 -10.71 0.01 0.70
CA CYS A 77 -10.58 1.01 1.77
C CYS A 77 -10.85 2.42 1.21
N SER A 78 -12.11 2.74 0.90
CA SER A 78 -12.48 3.93 0.11
C SER A 78 -12.37 5.26 0.86
N ASN A 79 -11.97 5.25 2.13
CA ASN A 79 -11.60 6.46 2.88
C ASN A 79 -10.10 6.63 3.05
N LEU A 80 -9.27 5.64 2.65
CA LEU A 80 -7.82 5.72 2.76
C LEU A 80 -7.30 6.85 1.87
N GLN A 81 -6.50 7.74 2.46
CA GLN A 81 -6.01 8.96 1.78
C GLN A 81 -4.54 8.86 1.40
N ILE A 82 -3.74 8.14 2.18
CA ILE A 82 -2.29 8.01 2.00
C ILE A 82 -1.90 6.54 2.16
N ILE A 83 -1.09 6.06 1.21
CA ILE A 83 -0.40 4.77 1.32
C ILE A 83 1.08 5.07 1.56
N ASN A 84 1.51 5.12 2.82
CA ASN A 84 2.92 5.35 3.16
C ASN A 84 3.61 4.03 3.52
N LEU A 85 4.39 3.51 2.59
CA LEU A 85 5.20 2.30 2.73
C LEU A 85 6.70 2.63 2.73
N SER A 86 7.09 3.91 2.76
CA SER A 86 8.48 4.35 2.58
C SER A 86 9.44 3.79 3.63
N SER A 87 8.99 3.57 4.87
CA SER A 87 9.78 2.98 5.95
C SER A 87 9.89 1.45 5.88
N CYS A 88 9.09 0.78 5.04
CA CYS A 88 9.08 -0.68 4.89
C CYS A 88 10.20 -1.15 3.95
N THR A 89 11.46 -0.91 4.32
CA THR A 89 12.63 -1.19 3.46
C THR A 89 12.83 -2.68 3.12
N LYS A 90 12.22 -3.59 3.88
CA LYS A 90 12.22 -5.04 3.64
C LYS A 90 11.07 -5.52 2.77
N LEU A 91 10.11 -4.66 2.41
CA LEU A 91 8.96 -5.02 1.59
C LEU A 91 9.41 -5.24 0.15
N THR A 92 9.27 -6.47 -0.34
CA THR A 92 9.68 -6.84 -1.70
C THR A 92 8.51 -6.94 -2.67
N THR A 93 7.30 -7.23 -2.17
CA THR A 93 6.13 -7.50 -3.03
C THR A 93 4.86 -6.84 -2.50
N ILE A 94 4.16 -6.15 -3.41
CA ILE A 94 2.76 -5.73 -3.25
C ILE A 94 1.89 -6.61 -4.14
N SER A 95 1.08 -7.46 -3.53
CA SER A 95 0.35 -8.53 -4.24
C SER A 95 -0.87 -8.04 -5.01
N ASN A 96 -1.46 -8.95 -5.80
CA ASN A 96 -2.64 -8.67 -6.62
C ASN A 96 -3.75 -7.98 -5.81
N TYR A 97 -4.34 -6.92 -6.38
CA TYR A 97 -5.44 -6.14 -5.77
C TYR A 97 -5.16 -5.52 -4.39
N ALA A 98 -3.91 -5.50 -3.90
CA ALA A 98 -3.59 -5.12 -2.51
C ALA A 98 -4.23 -3.79 -2.07
N PHE A 99 -4.31 -2.80 -2.95
CA PHE A 99 -4.94 -1.49 -2.74
C PHE A 99 -5.95 -1.18 -3.86
N TYR A 100 -6.63 -2.20 -4.38
CA TYR A 100 -7.68 -2.04 -5.39
C TYR A 100 -8.81 -1.17 -4.84
N GLY A 101 -9.18 -0.11 -5.55
CA GLY A 101 -10.36 0.70 -5.24
C GLY A 101 -10.26 1.54 -3.96
N CYS A 102 -9.05 1.90 -3.51
CA CYS A 102 -8.85 2.91 -2.47
C CYS A 102 -9.02 4.31 -3.08
N SER A 103 -10.23 4.62 -3.55
CA SER A 103 -10.51 5.74 -4.46
C SER A 103 -10.15 7.13 -3.97
N LYS A 104 -9.90 7.33 -2.66
CA LYS A 104 -9.48 8.61 -2.07
C LYS A 104 -7.97 8.76 -1.85
N VAL A 105 -7.17 7.76 -2.22
CA VAL A 105 -5.72 7.84 -2.07
C VAL A 105 -5.19 8.94 -2.97
N THR A 106 -4.52 9.92 -2.37
CA THR A 106 -3.90 11.08 -3.06
C THR A 106 -2.38 10.93 -3.17
N GLU A 107 -1.77 10.14 -2.29
CA GLU A 107 -0.33 9.95 -2.19
C GLU A 107 0.01 8.47 -1.94
N ILE A 108 1.01 7.98 -2.68
CA ILE A 108 1.58 6.64 -2.52
C ILE A 108 3.10 6.79 -2.42
N LEU A 109 3.67 6.36 -1.30
CA LEU A 109 5.10 6.39 -1.04
C LEU A 109 5.61 4.95 -0.97
N LEU A 110 6.31 4.50 -2.02
CA LEU A 110 6.84 3.14 -2.14
C LEU A 110 8.26 3.04 -1.51
N PRO A 111 8.63 1.89 -0.90
CA PRO A 111 9.97 1.71 -0.34
C PRO A 111 11.01 1.40 -1.42
N ASN A 112 12.27 1.78 -1.16
CA ASN A 112 13.41 1.53 -2.05
C ASN A 112 13.80 0.05 -2.21
N GLY A 113 13.22 -0.87 -1.42
CA GLY A 113 13.46 -2.31 -1.51
C GLY A 113 12.46 -3.06 -2.40
N LEU A 114 11.42 -2.37 -2.90
CA LEU A 114 10.29 -2.99 -3.59
C LEU A 114 10.73 -3.60 -4.93
N LYS A 115 10.40 -4.87 -5.16
CA LYS A 115 10.77 -5.62 -6.37
C LYS A 115 9.61 -5.80 -7.33
N GLU A 116 8.42 -6.10 -6.81
CA GLU A 116 7.26 -6.40 -7.64
C GLU A 116 6.00 -5.67 -7.16
N ILE A 117 5.31 -5.02 -8.10
CA ILE A 117 3.94 -4.56 -7.95
C ILE A 117 3.09 -5.47 -8.82
N GLN A 118 2.22 -6.30 -8.24
CA GLN A 118 1.46 -7.28 -9.02
C GLN A 118 0.20 -6.68 -9.67
N SER A 119 -0.53 -7.52 -10.39
CA SER A 119 -1.66 -7.09 -11.23
C SER A 119 -2.77 -6.42 -10.41
N ASP A 120 -3.33 -5.36 -10.95
CA ASP A 120 -4.42 -4.57 -10.36
C ASP A 120 -4.13 -4.01 -8.94
N ALA A 121 -2.87 -4.04 -8.46
CA ALA A 121 -2.51 -3.72 -7.08
C ALA A 121 -2.97 -2.33 -6.63
N PHE A 122 -2.95 -1.34 -7.53
CA PHE A 122 -3.41 0.03 -7.29
C PHE A 122 -4.52 0.45 -8.28
N GLN A 123 -5.22 -0.49 -8.90
CA GLN A 123 -6.27 -0.19 -9.85
C GLN A 123 -7.41 0.58 -9.17
N SER A 124 -7.98 1.56 -9.87
CA SER A 124 -9.07 2.44 -9.42
C SER A 124 -8.74 3.33 -8.21
N ASN A 125 -7.47 3.69 -8.02
CA ASN A 125 -7.07 4.78 -7.13
C ASN A 125 -7.21 6.12 -7.87
N SER A 126 -8.43 6.65 -7.93
CA SER A 126 -8.80 7.77 -8.80
C SER A 126 -8.17 9.13 -8.45
N GLU A 127 -7.68 9.30 -7.21
CA GLU A 127 -7.23 10.60 -6.70
C GLU A 127 -5.72 10.83 -6.76
N ILE A 128 -4.91 9.78 -7.01
CA ILE A 128 -3.46 9.96 -7.14
C ILE A 128 -3.14 10.75 -8.41
N THR A 129 -2.20 11.70 -8.30
CA THR A 129 -1.77 12.55 -9.43
C THR A 129 -0.37 12.21 -9.92
N THR A 130 0.47 11.70 -9.03
CA THR A 130 1.87 11.35 -9.31
C THR A 130 2.21 10.04 -8.62
N ILE A 131 3.02 9.21 -9.28
CA ILE A 131 3.66 8.05 -8.68
C ILE A 131 5.13 8.04 -9.04
N THR A 132 5.99 7.78 -8.05
CA THR A 132 7.40 7.48 -8.27
C THR A 132 7.61 5.97 -8.16
N ILE A 133 8.12 5.34 -9.21
CA ILE A 133 8.52 3.94 -9.24
C ILE A 133 9.98 3.84 -8.78
N PRO A 134 10.27 3.19 -7.63
CA PRO A 134 11.63 3.00 -7.15
C PRO A 134 12.49 2.22 -8.14
N SER A 135 13.80 2.48 -8.14
CA SER A 135 14.74 1.86 -9.08
C SER A 135 14.85 0.35 -8.90
N SER A 136 14.57 -0.14 -7.69
CA SER A 136 14.56 -1.55 -7.32
C SER A 136 13.44 -2.36 -8.00
N VAL A 137 12.40 -1.70 -8.53
CA VAL A 137 11.24 -2.38 -9.11
C VAL A 137 11.65 -3.07 -10.41
N GLU A 138 11.44 -4.37 -10.46
CA GLU A 138 11.80 -5.25 -11.58
C GLU A 138 10.57 -5.59 -12.43
N LYS A 139 9.37 -5.58 -11.82
CA LYS A 139 8.12 -5.95 -12.49
C LYS A 139 6.92 -5.17 -11.98
N ILE A 140 6.11 -4.71 -12.94
CA ILE A 140 4.79 -4.13 -12.68
C ILE A 140 3.75 -4.94 -13.46
N GLY A 141 2.75 -5.45 -12.74
CA GLY A 141 1.71 -6.33 -13.27
C GLY A 141 0.70 -5.62 -14.16
N SER A 142 -0.09 -6.43 -14.87
CA SER A 142 -1.16 -5.93 -15.74
C SER A 142 -2.12 -5.05 -14.93
N ARG A 143 -2.52 -3.91 -15.52
CA ARG A 143 -3.52 -3.00 -14.93
C ARG A 143 -3.15 -2.47 -13.52
N ALA A 144 -1.89 -2.53 -13.11
CA ALA A 144 -1.48 -2.17 -11.74
C ALA A 144 -1.96 -0.77 -11.32
N PHE A 145 -2.00 0.21 -12.22
CA PHE A 145 -2.52 1.56 -12.01
C PHE A 145 -3.63 1.90 -13.04
N GLU A 146 -4.39 0.90 -13.49
CA GLU A 146 -5.53 1.14 -14.37
C GLU A 146 -6.63 1.91 -13.62
N LYS A 147 -7.33 2.82 -14.31
CA LYS A 147 -8.38 3.70 -13.76
C LYS A 147 -7.90 4.63 -12.64
N CYS A 148 -6.61 4.89 -12.54
CA CYS A 148 -6.08 6.02 -11.78
C CYS A 148 -6.29 7.31 -12.59
N SER A 149 -7.55 7.77 -12.66
CA SER A 149 -8.01 8.79 -13.62
C SER A 149 -7.28 10.14 -13.51
N LYS A 150 -6.83 10.52 -12.31
CA LYS A 150 -6.06 11.75 -12.08
C LYS A 150 -4.54 11.59 -12.22
N LEU A 151 -4.02 10.38 -12.44
CA LEU A 151 -2.58 10.10 -12.44
C LEU A 151 -1.89 10.74 -13.65
N THR A 152 -1.46 12.00 -13.57
CA THR A 152 -0.84 12.71 -14.68
C THR A 152 0.63 12.40 -14.88
N ASN A 153 1.36 12.09 -13.79
CA ASN A 153 2.81 11.93 -13.80
C ASN A 153 3.25 10.57 -13.29
N VAL A 154 4.10 9.89 -14.06
CA VAL A 154 4.80 8.68 -13.63
C VAL A 154 6.28 8.97 -13.69
N ILE A 155 6.94 8.94 -12.54
CA ILE A 155 8.37 9.18 -12.40
C ILE A 155 9.04 7.84 -12.19
N PHE A 156 10.08 7.56 -12.97
CA PHE A 156 10.93 6.40 -12.76
C PHE A 156 12.22 6.87 -12.11
N ALA A 157 12.60 6.26 -10.99
CA ALA A 157 13.86 6.59 -10.32
C ALA A 157 15.07 6.21 -11.20
N GLU A 158 16.18 6.93 -11.02
CA GLU A 158 17.44 6.66 -11.71
C GLU A 158 17.94 5.23 -11.43
N GLY A 159 18.44 4.54 -12.45
CA GLY A 159 18.92 3.16 -12.32
C GLY A 159 17.81 2.11 -12.23
N LEU A 160 16.66 2.37 -12.86
CA LEU A 160 15.49 1.47 -12.87
C LEU A 160 15.82 0.06 -13.41
N ASN A 161 15.44 -0.99 -12.66
CA ASN A 161 15.58 -2.40 -13.05
C ASN A 161 14.43 -2.93 -13.93
N LEU A 162 13.35 -2.18 -14.08
CA LEU A 162 12.18 -2.55 -14.88
C LEU A 162 12.52 -2.63 -16.36
N THR A 163 12.30 -3.78 -16.98
CA THR A 163 12.66 -4.03 -18.39
C THR A 163 11.51 -3.87 -19.38
N SER A 164 10.26 -3.97 -18.90
CA SER A 164 9.07 -3.87 -19.77
C SER A 164 7.85 -3.41 -18.98
N LEU A 165 6.91 -2.80 -19.70
CA LEU A 165 5.55 -2.52 -19.22
C LEU A 165 4.58 -3.45 -19.96
N VAL A 166 3.77 -4.17 -19.19
CA VAL A 166 2.73 -5.04 -19.73
C VAL A 166 1.42 -4.25 -19.97
N ASN A 167 0.36 -4.96 -20.35
CA ASN A 167 -0.90 -4.35 -20.74
C ASN A 167 -1.50 -3.44 -19.65
N TYR A 168 -1.86 -2.22 -20.05
CA TYR A 168 -2.65 -1.26 -19.27
C TYR A 168 -2.06 -0.87 -17.91
N VAL A 169 -0.74 -0.98 -17.70
CA VAL A 169 -0.11 -0.64 -16.41
C VAL A 169 -0.53 0.75 -15.92
N PHE A 170 -0.46 1.78 -16.78
CA PHE A 170 -0.85 3.16 -16.48
C PHE A 170 -1.95 3.65 -17.44
N PHE A 171 -3.16 3.11 -17.33
CA PHE A 171 -4.28 3.42 -18.24
C PHE A 171 -5.44 4.11 -17.50
N ARG A 172 -5.97 5.23 -18.03
CA ARG A 172 -6.82 6.17 -17.25
C ARG A 172 -8.34 6.11 -17.46
N ASN A 173 -8.86 5.17 -18.26
CA ASN A 173 -10.25 5.14 -18.81
C ASN A 173 -11.33 5.93 -18.06
#